data_AF-N4WZL9-F1
#
_entry.id   AF-N4WZL9-F1
#
_cell.length_a   1.000
_cell.length_b   1.000
_cell.length_c   1.000
_cell.angle_alpha   90.00
_cell.angle_beta   90.00
_cell.angle_gamma   90.00
#
_symmetry.space_group_name_H-M   'P 1'
#
loop_
_entity.id
_entity.type
_entity.pdbx_description
1 polymer ?
#
loop_
_entity_poly.entity_id
_entity_poly.type
_entity_poly.pdbx_seq_one_letter_code
_entity_poly.pdbx_strand_id
1 'polypeptide(L)'
;MAPAKRGRTAKTDDHHSKSPGSRHVRQGFIISYPPRKYRSITHRAMTSAQKYAKQQHLEEQVHFIIITRDNNKPNAYGTASTAHGPLTWAAVAKAYNEKYNVSVTAAAMEKRVRQHRALWLSNHPNYPTTIVYAKKDKCLQTPCPDTSARERRDRSTHDLLDKRDANEHVAGWLPPDDIRNQSDMRSYIERGTAINTGVVTIQILNGHGEPVDAISIDCHIFQKSACLLGRLRSSELTLEVQLNGSAVAAIQCYVLEDDHVKGLVLDRWRMLADQAEEVELELDELDLLFDCTEDGDAARTFWVEAVCAAGLSEGLLTRKKCGIALAEHVRDLMLSYA
;
A
#
# COMPACT_ATOMS: atom_id res chain seq x y z
N MET A 1 43.22 35.94 80.92
CA MET A 1 43.97 35.38 79.77
C MET A 1 43.60 33.91 79.63
N ALA A 2 42.79 33.59 78.61
CA ALA A 2 42.49 32.28 78.08
C ALA A 2 41.72 32.49 76.75
N PRO A 3 41.99 31.75 75.66
CA PRO A 3 41.31 31.94 74.39
C PRO A 3 40.13 30.97 74.24
N ALA A 4 39.04 31.42 73.62
CA ALA A 4 37.94 30.55 73.23
C ALA A 4 37.34 30.93 71.86
N LYS A 5 37.51 29.98 70.95
CA LYS A 5 36.52 29.43 70.00
C LYS A 5 36.18 30.18 68.69
N ARG A 6 36.55 29.44 67.64
CA ARG A 6 36.12 29.41 66.23
C ARG A 6 34.60 29.45 65.99
N GLY A 7 34.25 29.97 64.81
CA GLY A 7 33.04 29.72 64.03
C GLY A 7 32.88 30.84 63.00
N ARG A 8 32.44 30.69 61.76
CA ARG A 8 31.88 29.57 60.99
C ARG A 8 31.90 30.01 59.51
N THR A 9 32.02 29.05 58.61
CA THR A 9 32.11 29.16 57.15
C THR A 9 30.92 29.85 56.47
N ALA A 10 31.19 30.77 55.54
CA ALA A 10 30.22 31.32 54.60
C ALA A 10 29.94 30.32 53.47
N LYS A 11 28.66 30.01 53.24
CA LYS A 11 28.17 29.29 52.05
C LYS A 11 27.87 30.32 50.97
N THR A 12 28.44 30.12 49.79
CA THR A 12 28.05 30.75 48.53
C THR A 12 26.84 30.01 47.96
N ASP A 13 25.70 30.68 47.91
CA ASP A 13 24.51 30.21 47.20
C ASP A 13 24.62 30.62 45.73
N ASP A 14 24.87 29.63 44.86
CA ASP A 14 24.82 29.76 43.41
C ASP A 14 23.36 29.83 42.94
N HIS A 15 22.90 31.03 42.60
CA HIS A 15 21.64 31.24 41.87
C HIS A 15 21.82 30.86 40.39
N HIS A 16 21.50 29.61 40.06
CA HIS A 16 21.20 29.19 38.69
C HIS A 16 19.84 29.78 38.24
N SER A 17 19.89 30.96 37.61
CA SER A 17 18.81 31.51 36.80
C SER A 17 18.48 30.55 35.65
N LYS A 18 17.46 29.71 35.84
CA LYS A 18 16.84 28.94 34.76
C LYS A 18 16.09 29.91 33.87
N SER A 19 16.66 30.16 32.69
CA SER A 19 16.00 30.87 31.59
C SER A 19 14.61 30.26 31.33
N PRO A 20 13.52 31.05 31.30
CA PRO A 20 12.21 30.52 30.96
C PRO A 20 12.26 30.07 29.51
N GLY A 21 12.20 28.75 29.31
CA GLY A 21 12.19 28.14 27.99
C GLY A 21 11.11 28.77 27.13
N SER A 22 11.55 29.35 26.01
CA SER A 22 10.71 29.83 24.92
C SER A 22 9.79 28.70 24.48
N ARG A 23 8.55 28.69 24.99
CA ARG A 23 7.50 27.85 24.47
C ARG A 23 7.16 28.44 23.11
N HIS A 24 7.62 27.80 22.04
CA HIS A 24 7.06 28.03 20.72
C HIS A 24 5.56 27.78 20.82
N VAL A 25 4.80 28.88 20.84
CA VAL A 25 3.35 28.85 20.67
C VAL A 25 3.12 28.32 19.26
N ARG A 26 2.87 27.03 19.14
CA ARG A 26 2.42 26.42 17.89
C ARG A 26 1.09 27.07 17.55
N GLN A 27 1.08 27.91 16.52
CA GLN A 27 -0.14 28.51 15.98
C GLN A 27 -0.82 27.46 15.07
N GLY A 28 -1.49 26.50 15.70
CA GLY A 28 -2.44 25.63 15.00
C GLY A 28 -3.68 26.44 14.60
N PHE A 29 -4.30 26.08 13.48
CA PHE A 29 -5.63 26.55 13.14
C PHE A 29 -6.64 25.51 13.58
N ILE A 30 -7.69 25.97 14.24
CA ILE A 30 -8.87 25.16 14.54
C ILE A 30 -9.87 25.44 13.41
N ILE A 31 -10.13 24.43 12.59
CA ILE A 31 -11.12 24.51 11.50
C ILE A 31 -12.44 24.00 12.05
N SER A 32 -13.29 24.92 12.51
CA SER A 32 -14.66 24.61 12.93
C SER A 32 -15.57 24.61 11.69
N TYR A 33 -16.06 23.44 11.29
CA TYR A 33 -16.92 23.33 10.10
C TYR A 33 -18.34 23.85 10.40
N PRO A 34 -18.87 24.83 9.65
CA PRO A 34 -20.30 25.07 9.66
C PRO A 34 -20.99 23.86 9.00
N PRO A 35 -22.08 23.29 9.58
CA PRO A 35 -22.78 22.15 9.00
C PRO A 35 -23.36 22.53 7.64
N ARG A 36 -22.63 22.23 6.56
CA ARG A 36 -23.06 22.48 5.19
C ARG A 36 -23.53 21.18 4.54
N LYS A 37 -24.62 21.32 3.80
CA LYS A 37 -25.31 20.28 3.03
C LYS A 37 -24.44 19.78 1.88
N TYR A 38 -23.39 19.02 2.15
CA TYR A 38 -22.71 18.28 1.09
C TYR A 38 -23.67 17.24 0.56
N ARG A 39 -24.07 17.39 -0.71
CA ARG A 39 -24.66 16.28 -1.46
C ARG A 39 -23.56 15.24 -1.58
N SER A 40 -23.51 14.31 -0.61
CA SER A 40 -22.94 12.99 -0.79
C SER A 40 -23.23 12.58 -2.23
N ILE A 41 -22.19 12.41 -3.04
CA ILE A 41 -22.30 11.60 -4.26
C ILE A 41 -22.57 10.22 -3.69
N THR A 42 -23.84 9.97 -3.38
CA THR A 42 -24.33 8.69 -2.93
C THR A 42 -23.95 7.76 -4.06
N HIS A 43 -22.91 6.94 -3.84
CA HIS A 43 -22.53 5.91 -4.79
C HIS A 43 -23.80 5.15 -5.07
N ARG A 44 -24.34 5.35 -6.28
CA ARG A 44 -25.65 4.83 -6.66
C ARG A 44 -25.59 3.34 -6.38
N ALA A 45 -26.38 2.89 -5.41
CA ALA A 45 -26.40 1.50 -5.02
C ALA A 45 -26.65 0.66 -6.29
N MET A 46 -25.70 -0.22 -6.61
CA MET A 46 -25.84 -1.08 -7.78
C MET A 46 -27.11 -1.89 -7.64
N THR A 47 -27.95 -1.88 -8.68
CA THR A 47 -29.13 -2.73 -8.72
C THR A 47 -28.72 -4.20 -8.69
N SER A 48 -29.61 -5.10 -8.26
CA SER A 48 -29.35 -6.55 -8.28
C SER A 48 -28.95 -7.03 -9.68
N ALA A 49 -29.59 -6.50 -10.73
CA ALA A 49 -29.26 -6.77 -12.12
C ALA A 49 -27.83 -6.34 -12.50
N GLN A 50 -27.39 -5.16 -12.04
CA GLN A 50 -26.02 -4.69 -12.28
C GLN A 50 -24.97 -5.55 -11.56
N LYS A 51 -25.25 -5.97 -10.33
CA LYS A 51 -24.37 -6.88 -9.58
C LYS A 51 -24.24 -8.23 -10.30
N TYR A 52 -25.35 -8.77 -10.80
CA TYR A 52 -25.36 -10.01 -11.56
C TYR A 52 -24.59 -9.89 -12.88
N ALA A 53 -24.81 -8.83 -13.66
CA ALA A 53 -24.08 -8.58 -14.89
C ALA A 53 -22.56 -8.44 -14.65
N LYS A 54 -22.16 -7.75 -13.58
CA LYS A 54 -20.75 -7.63 -13.19
C LYS A 54 -20.15 -8.99 -12.82
N GLN A 55 -20.90 -9.84 -12.12
CA GLN A 55 -20.47 -11.17 -11.74
C GLN A 55 -20.33 -12.09 -12.96
N GLN A 56 -21.29 -12.10 -13.88
CA GLN A 56 -21.19 -12.85 -15.14
C GLN A 56 -19.96 -12.43 -15.94
N HIS A 57 -19.72 -11.12 -16.05
CA HIS A 57 -18.55 -10.63 -16.76
C HIS A 57 -17.23 -11.08 -16.12
N LEU A 58 -17.16 -11.11 -14.78
CA LEU A 58 -16.00 -11.65 -14.07
C LEU A 58 -15.82 -13.14 -14.34
N GLU A 59 -16.91 -13.92 -14.33
CA GLU A 59 -16.88 -15.36 -14.62
C GLU A 59 -16.41 -15.65 -16.04
N GLU A 60 -16.86 -14.90 -17.03
CA GLU A 60 -16.41 -14.98 -18.43
C GLU A 60 -14.91 -14.65 -18.58
N GLN A 61 -14.43 -13.62 -17.86
CA GLN A 61 -13.02 -13.27 -17.84
C GLN A 61 -12.17 -14.40 -17.23
N VAL A 62 -12.57 -14.92 -16.06
CA VAL A 62 -11.86 -16.03 -15.39
C VAL A 62 -11.86 -17.28 -16.26
N HIS A 63 -13.01 -17.62 -16.85
CA HIS A 63 -13.15 -18.71 -17.81
C HIS A 63 -12.13 -18.57 -18.95
N PHE A 64 -12.11 -17.41 -19.62
CA PHE A 64 -11.19 -17.17 -20.72
C PHE A 64 -9.72 -17.33 -20.30
N ILE A 65 -9.34 -16.79 -19.14
CA ILE A 65 -7.96 -16.86 -18.66
C ILE A 65 -7.57 -18.33 -18.37
N ILE A 66 -8.44 -19.12 -17.75
CA ILE A 66 -8.18 -20.54 -17.44
C ILE A 66 -8.02 -21.36 -18.72
N ILE A 67 -8.98 -21.28 -19.64
CA ILE A 67 -8.95 -22.02 -20.91
C ILE A 67 -7.70 -21.64 -21.74
N THR A 68 -7.37 -20.35 -21.80
CA THR A 68 -6.22 -19.87 -22.55
C THR A 68 -4.91 -20.31 -21.90
N ARG A 69 -4.79 -20.19 -20.58
CA ARG A 69 -3.59 -20.62 -19.83
C ARG A 69 -3.32 -22.10 -20.01
N ASP A 70 -4.35 -22.92 -19.89
CA ASP A 70 -4.21 -24.38 -19.96
C ASP A 70 -3.94 -24.87 -21.40
N ASN A 71 -4.23 -24.07 -22.44
CA ASN A 71 -3.81 -24.33 -23.83
C ASN A 71 -4.13 -25.75 -24.33
N ASN A 72 -5.31 -26.23 -23.95
CA ASN A 72 -5.71 -27.61 -24.16
C ASN A 72 -6.29 -27.78 -25.57
N LYS A 73 -5.47 -28.32 -26.48
CA LYS A 73 -5.80 -28.45 -27.90
C LYS A 73 -5.88 -29.92 -28.31
N PRO A 74 -6.79 -30.31 -29.22
CA PRO A 74 -7.77 -29.46 -29.89
C PRO A 74 -9.03 -29.18 -29.04
N ASN A 75 -9.27 -29.97 -28.01
CA ASN A 75 -10.46 -29.86 -27.16
C ASN A 75 -10.10 -29.22 -25.82
N ALA A 76 -10.66 -28.04 -25.54
CA ALA A 76 -10.44 -27.31 -24.30
C ALA A 76 -10.83 -28.11 -23.04
N TYR A 77 -11.77 -29.04 -23.17
CA TYR A 77 -12.30 -29.87 -22.07
C TYR A 77 -11.75 -31.31 -22.09
N GLY A 78 -10.80 -31.63 -22.98
CA GLY A 78 -10.20 -32.96 -23.06
C GLY A 78 -9.14 -33.22 -21.99
N THR A 79 -8.86 -34.47 -21.64
CA THR A 79 -7.77 -34.80 -20.70
C THR A 79 -6.39 -34.82 -21.36
N ALA A 80 -6.31 -34.82 -22.70
CA ALA A 80 -5.08 -34.86 -23.46
C ALA A 80 -4.96 -33.65 -24.41
N SER A 81 -3.81 -33.00 -24.37
CA SER A 81 -3.48 -31.85 -25.22
C SER A 81 -2.36 -32.20 -26.19
N THR A 82 -2.50 -31.78 -27.44
CA THR A 82 -1.42 -31.79 -28.45
C THR A 82 -0.39 -30.69 -28.21
N ALA A 83 -0.68 -29.73 -27.33
CA ALA A 83 0.29 -28.71 -26.94
C ALA A 83 1.36 -29.30 -26.00
N HIS A 84 2.52 -28.65 -25.97
CA HIS A 84 3.65 -29.05 -25.13
C HIS A 84 3.61 -28.51 -23.69
N GLY A 85 2.52 -27.83 -23.33
CA GLY A 85 2.36 -27.23 -22.01
C GLY A 85 1.40 -26.03 -22.01
N PRO A 86 1.13 -25.50 -20.81
CA PRO A 86 0.27 -24.34 -20.63
C PRO A 86 0.98 -23.04 -21.11
N LEU A 87 0.23 -22.07 -21.63
CA LEU A 87 0.77 -20.79 -22.15
C LEU A 87 1.35 -19.92 -21.04
N THR A 88 2.48 -19.25 -21.28
CA THR A 88 3.05 -18.32 -20.29
C THR A 88 2.07 -17.20 -19.93
N TRP A 89 2.14 -16.68 -18.69
CA TRP A 89 1.24 -15.59 -18.26
C TRP A 89 1.35 -14.34 -19.14
N ALA A 90 2.53 -14.07 -19.71
CA ALA A 90 2.71 -12.99 -20.69
C ALA A 90 1.90 -13.23 -21.98
N ALA A 91 1.88 -14.47 -22.49
CA ALA A 91 1.06 -14.83 -23.65
C ALA A 91 -0.44 -14.76 -23.34
N VAL A 92 -0.85 -15.20 -22.14
CA VAL A 92 -2.24 -15.11 -21.68
C VAL A 92 -2.68 -13.65 -21.55
N ALA A 93 -1.86 -12.78 -20.95
CA ALA A 93 -2.15 -11.35 -20.84
C ALA A 93 -2.27 -10.69 -22.21
N LYS A 94 -1.39 -11.02 -23.16
CA LYS A 94 -1.48 -10.54 -24.55
C LYS A 94 -2.82 -10.93 -25.20
N ALA A 95 -3.20 -12.21 -25.13
CA ALA A 95 -4.47 -12.68 -25.68
C ALA A 95 -5.69 -12.06 -24.99
N TYR A 96 -5.60 -11.83 -23.67
CA TYR A 96 -6.64 -11.15 -22.89
C TYR A 96 -6.83 -9.69 -23.31
N ASN A 97 -5.73 -8.96 -23.43
CA ASN A 97 -5.72 -7.55 -23.81
C ASN A 97 -6.28 -7.36 -25.23
N GLU A 98 -5.94 -8.27 -26.15
CA GLU A 98 -6.50 -8.31 -27.50
C GLU A 98 -8.00 -8.59 -27.50
N LYS A 99 -8.47 -9.58 -26.72
CA LYS A 99 -9.90 -9.94 -26.66
C LYS A 99 -10.78 -8.83 -26.07
N TYR A 100 -10.32 -8.20 -24.99
CA TYR A 100 -11.14 -7.25 -24.21
C TYR A 100 -10.78 -5.78 -24.45
N ASN A 101 -9.81 -5.48 -25.33
CA ASN A 101 -9.32 -4.12 -25.61
C ASN A 101 -8.91 -3.35 -24.34
N VAL A 102 -8.09 -3.96 -23.51
CA VAL A 102 -7.59 -3.40 -22.23
C VAL A 102 -6.09 -3.63 -22.09
N SER A 103 -5.44 -2.94 -21.15
CA SER A 103 -4.02 -3.13 -20.82
C SER A 103 -3.87 -3.74 -19.43
N VAL A 104 -3.74 -5.07 -19.36
CA VAL A 104 -3.55 -5.83 -18.11
C VAL A 104 -2.23 -6.58 -18.13
N THR A 105 -1.56 -6.63 -16.98
CA THR A 105 -0.25 -7.27 -16.79
C THR A 105 -0.37 -8.79 -16.55
N ALA A 106 0.72 -9.52 -16.80
CA ALA A 106 0.82 -10.95 -16.54
C ALA A 106 0.54 -11.31 -15.06
N ALA A 107 1.04 -10.51 -14.12
CA ALA A 107 0.84 -10.73 -12.69
C ALA A 107 -0.65 -10.58 -12.28
N ALA A 108 -1.38 -9.65 -12.91
CA ALA A 108 -2.80 -9.48 -12.67
C ALA A 108 -3.62 -10.68 -13.19
N MET A 109 -3.24 -11.27 -14.33
CA MET A 109 -3.86 -12.50 -14.85
C MET A 109 -3.66 -13.68 -13.89
N GLU A 110 -2.43 -13.89 -13.43
CA GLU A 110 -2.10 -14.95 -12.47
C GLU A 110 -2.88 -14.77 -11.15
N LYS A 111 -2.94 -13.54 -10.63
CA LYS A 111 -3.71 -13.21 -9.41
C LYS A 111 -5.19 -13.57 -9.57
N ARG A 112 -5.81 -13.23 -10.70
CA ARG A 112 -7.22 -13.56 -10.97
C ARG A 112 -7.48 -15.06 -11.00
N VAL A 113 -6.64 -15.84 -11.70
CA VAL A 113 -6.79 -17.30 -11.73
C VAL A 113 -6.64 -17.89 -10.34
N ARG A 114 -5.61 -17.51 -9.60
CA ARG A 114 -5.38 -18.02 -8.24
C ARG A 114 -6.56 -17.75 -7.30
N GLN A 115 -7.20 -16.58 -7.41
CA GLN A 115 -8.34 -16.22 -6.55
C GLN A 115 -9.64 -16.91 -6.95
N HIS A 116 -9.85 -17.20 -8.24
CA HIS A 116 -11.16 -17.63 -8.74
C HIS A 116 -11.19 -19.05 -9.32
N ARG A 117 -10.04 -19.74 -9.51
CA ARG A 117 -9.99 -21.07 -10.15
C ARG A 117 -10.76 -22.14 -9.37
N ALA A 118 -10.69 -22.14 -8.04
CA ALA A 118 -11.40 -23.14 -7.23
C ALA A 118 -12.92 -23.04 -7.40
N LEU A 119 -13.47 -21.82 -7.28
CA LEU A 119 -14.89 -21.54 -7.51
C LEU A 119 -15.30 -21.81 -8.96
N TRP A 120 -14.43 -21.48 -9.92
CA TRP A 120 -14.70 -21.77 -11.32
C TRP A 120 -14.76 -23.28 -11.57
N LEU A 121 -13.84 -24.07 -11.02
CA LEU A 121 -13.84 -25.54 -11.15
C LEU A 121 -15.06 -26.19 -10.50
N SER A 122 -15.53 -25.69 -9.35
CA SER A 122 -16.78 -26.20 -8.73
C SER A 122 -18.00 -25.97 -9.61
N ASN A 123 -17.99 -24.88 -10.39
CA ASN A 123 -19.07 -24.54 -11.33
C ASN A 123 -18.91 -25.24 -12.69
N HIS A 124 -17.75 -25.85 -12.97
CA HIS A 124 -17.44 -26.52 -14.23
C HIS A 124 -16.95 -27.96 -13.99
N PRO A 125 -17.83 -28.86 -13.48
CA PRO A 125 -17.44 -30.23 -13.13
C PRO A 125 -16.94 -31.06 -14.33
N ASN A 126 -17.30 -30.66 -15.55
CA ASN A 126 -16.85 -31.32 -16.79
C ASN A 126 -15.44 -30.89 -17.23
N TYR A 127 -14.81 -29.93 -16.55
CA TYR A 127 -13.47 -29.47 -16.90
C TYR A 127 -12.39 -30.39 -16.30
N PRO A 128 -11.37 -30.81 -17.06
CA PRO A 128 -10.33 -31.72 -16.58
C PRO A 128 -9.50 -31.08 -15.47
N THR A 129 -9.32 -31.78 -14.35
CA THR A 129 -8.43 -31.34 -13.26
C THR A 129 -6.95 -31.55 -13.60
N THR A 130 -6.65 -32.50 -14.50
CA THR A 130 -5.29 -32.81 -14.97
C THR A 130 -5.31 -32.92 -16.49
N ILE A 131 -4.42 -32.16 -17.13
CA ILE A 131 -4.24 -32.16 -18.60
C ILE A 131 -2.89 -32.80 -18.90
N VAL A 132 -2.91 -33.85 -19.71
CA VAL A 132 -1.72 -34.54 -20.19
C VAL A 132 -1.24 -33.84 -21.46
N TYR A 133 -0.11 -33.15 -21.38
CA TYR A 133 0.49 -32.46 -22.52
C TYR A 133 1.36 -33.41 -23.35
N ALA A 134 1.43 -33.14 -24.66
CA ALA A 134 2.33 -33.84 -25.56
C ALA A 134 3.78 -33.61 -25.13
N LYS A 135 4.56 -34.70 -25.05
CA LYS A 135 5.99 -34.61 -24.76
C LYS A 135 6.63 -33.74 -25.84
N LYS A 136 7.39 -32.71 -25.43
CA LYS A 136 8.20 -31.95 -26.36
C LYS A 136 9.25 -32.90 -26.92
N ASP A 137 9.17 -33.20 -28.22
CA ASP A 137 10.24 -33.90 -28.89
C ASP A 137 11.52 -33.14 -28.57
N LYS A 138 12.51 -33.85 -28.02
CA LYS A 138 13.85 -33.30 -27.81
C LYS A 138 14.37 -33.02 -29.21
N CYS A 139 14.05 -31.84 -29.74
CA CYS A 139 14.63 -31.34 -30.97
C CYS A 139 16.12 -31.46 -30.71
N LEU A 140 16.76 -32.38 -31.44
CA LEU A 140 18.19 -32.63 -31.33
C LEU A 140 18.81 -31.24 -31.42
N GLN A 141 19.34 -30.75 -30.30
CA GLN A 141 20.07 -29.50 -30.33
C GLN A 141 21.16 -29.75 -31.35
N THR A 142 21.01 -29.18 -32.54
CA THR A 142 22.09 -29.11 -33.52
C THR A 142 23.27 -28.58 -32.72
N PRO A 143 24.37 -29.34 -32.60
CA PRO A 143 25.54 -28.91 -31.87
C PRO A 143 25.85 -27.49 -32.31
N CYS A 144 25.76 -26.54 -31.38
CA CYS A 144 26.11 -25.16 -31.68
C CYS A 144 27.56 -25.24 -32.18
N PRO A 145 27.86 -24.84 -33.43
CA PRO A 145 29.22 -24.92 -33.93
C PRO A 145 30.07 -24.12 -32.96
N ASP A 146 31.07 -24.78 -32.37
CA ASP A 146 32.01 -24.18 -31.44
C ASP A 146 32.51 -22.88 -32.05
N THR A 147 31.98 -21.74 -31.58
CA THR A 147 32.58 -20.45 -31.81
C THR A 147 33.91 -20.51 -31.10
N SER A 148 34.93 -20.79 -31.90
CA SER A 148 36.33 -20.90 -31.56
C SER A 148 36.71 -19.79 -30.58
N ALA A 149 37.15 -20.22 -29.41
CA ALA A 149 37.68 -19.42 -28.32
C ALA A 149 39.04 -18.78 -28.68
N ARG A 150 39.10 -18.01 -29.76
CA ARG A 150 40.30 -17.28 -30.14
C ARG A 150 39.91 -15.86 -30.50
N GLU A 151 40.64 -14.92 -29.90
CA GLU A 151 40.63 -13.48 -30.21
C GLU A 151 39.70 -12.60 -29.34
N ARG A 152 40.03 -12.51 -28.06
CA ARG A 152 39.95 -11.26 -27.25
C ARG A 152 40.89 -11.39 -26.04
N ARG A 153 42.20 -11.35 -26.32
CA ARG A 153 43.22 -10.90 -25.36
C ARG A 153 43.40 -9.39 -25.55
N ASP A 154 43.81 -8.74 -24.47
CA ASP A 154 44.10 -7.31 -24.30
C ASP A 154 42.92 -6.35 -24.22
N ARG A 155 42.46 -6.12 -22.98
CA ARG A 155 42.81 -4.86 -22.29
C ARG A 155 42.49 -4.87 -20.79
N SER A 156 43.49 -4.41 -20.05
CA SER A 156 43.44 -3.74 -18.75
C SER A 156 43.28 -4.60 -17.49
N THR A 157 44.44 -4.87 -16.90
CA THR A 157 44.70 -5.46 -15.59
C THR A 157 44.74 -4.34 -14.55
N HIS A 158 43.59 -3.91 -14.02
CA HIS A 158 43.53 -3.15 -12.76
C HIS A 158 42.07 -3.05 -12.28
N ASP A 159 41.55 -4.12 -11.65
CA ASP A 159 40.37 -4.09 -10.73
C ASP A 159 40.05 -5.52 -10.24
N LEU A 160 41.02 -6.17 -9.58
CA LEU A 160 40.89 -7.57 -9.15
C LEU A 160 41.26 -7.77 -7.67
N LEU A 161 40.59 -7.04 -6.78
CA LEU A 161 40.44 -7.41 -5.37
C LEU A 161 39.06 -6.91 -4.87
N ASP A 162 37.98 -7.65 -5.21
CA ASP A 162 36.73 -7.67 -4.40
C ASP A 162 35.60 -8.61 -4.88
N LYS A 163 35.84 -9.54 -5.83
CA LYS A 163 34.76 -10.36 -6.40
C LYS A 163 34.98 -11.88 -6.31
N ARG A 164 35.36 -12.39 -5.14
CA ARG A 164 35.50 -13.86 -4.95
C ARG A 164 34.40 -14.57 -4.17
N ASP A 165 33.41 -13.86 -3.62
CA ASP A 165 32.34 -14.48 -2.82
C ASP A 165 30.93 -14.45 -3.45
N ALA A 166 30.79 -14.07 -4.73
CA ALA A 166 29.47 -13.86 -5.36
C ALA A 166 29.02 -14.93 -6.37
N ASN A 167 29.77 -16.03 -6.57
CA ASN A 167 29.53 -16.97 -7.68
C ASN A 167 29.16 -18.41 -7.25
N GLU A 168 28.28 -18.55 -6.26
CA GLU A 168 27.52 -19.80 -6.02
C GLU A 168 26.00 -19.60 -6.18
N HIS A 169 25.57 -18.69 -7.05
CA HIS A 169 24.18 -18.66 -7.49
C HIS A 169 24.02 -19.43 -8.79
N VAL A 170 23.55 -20.67 -8.63
CA VAL A 170 23.06 -21.52 -9.73
C VAL A 170 21.90 -20.79 -10.41
N ALA A 171 22.21 -20.02 -11.45
CA ALA A 171 21.20 -19.38 -12.28
C ALA A 171 20.34 -20.45 -12.96
N GLY A 172 19.05 -20.51 -12.61
CA GLY A 172 18.04 -21.26 -13.38
C GLY A 172 17.44 -22.50 -12.74
N TRP A 173 17.71 -22.81 -11.46
CA TRP A 173 16.96 -23.89 -10.80
C TRP A 173 15.64 -23.36 -10.23
N LEU A 174 14.53 -23.64 -10.91
CA LEU A 174 13.17 -23.54 -10.35
C LEU A 174 12.82 -24.89 -9.71
N PRO A 175 12.59 -24.96 -8.38
CA PRO A 175 12.18 -26.19 -7.74
C PRO A 175 10.83 -26.68 -8.31
N PRO A 176 10.63 -28.01 -8.43
CA PRO A 176 9.34 -28.63 -8.74
C PRO A 176 8.19 -28.08 -7.87
N ASP A 177 7.00 -27.96 -8.46
CA ASP A 177 5.85 -27.29 -7.83
C ASP A 177 5.43 -27.92 -6.49
N ASP A 178 5.57 -29.23 -6.34
CA ASP A 178 5.35 -29.98 -5.12
C ASP A 178 6.36 -29.62 -4.01
N ILE A 179 7.64 -29.41 -4.34
CA ILE A 179 8.66 -28.96 -3.39
C ILE A 179 8.44 -27.49 -3.01
N ARG A 180 8.05 -26.63 -3.96
CA ARG A 180 7.64 -25.25 -3.66
C ARG A 180 6.42 -25.23 -2.74
N ASN A 181 5.42 -26.05 -3.01
CA ASN A 181 4.20 -26.13 -2.21
C ASN A 181 4.45 -26.76 -0.83
N GLN A 182 5.39 -27.72 -0.69
CA GLN A 182 5.72 -28.34 0.61
C GLN A 182 6.62 -27.47 1.49
N SER A 183 7.57 -26.73 0.88
CA SER A 183 8.43 -25.78 1.60
C SER A 183 7.60 -24.64 2.19
N ASP A 184 6.60 -24.17 1.44
CA ASP A 184 5.64 -23.18 1.91
C ASP A 184 4.67 -23.79 2.91
N MET A 185 4.15 -25.01 2.70
CA MET A 185 3.25 -25.67 3.67
C MET A 185 3.91 -25.98 5.02
N ARG A 186 5.16 -26.45 5.08
CA ARG A 186 5.86 -26.60 6.38
C ARG A 186 6.10 -25.24 7.04
N SER A 187 6.49 -24.22 6.26
CA SER A 187 6.54 -22.83 6.73
C SER A 187 5.19 -22.25 7.15
N TYR A 188 4.08 -22.77 6.61
CA TYR A 188 2.70 -22.34 6.88
C TYR A 188 2.08 -23.13 8.03
N ILE A 189 2.49 -24.38 8.25
CA ILE A 189 2.12 -25.24 9.37
C ILE A 189 2.92 -24.82 10.61
N GLU A 190 4.23 -24.61 10.50
CA GLU A 190 5.04 -24.06 11.60
C GLU A 190 4.67 -22.59 11.93
N ARG A 191 4.20 -21.80 10.95
CA ARG A 191 3.55 -20.49 11.20
C ARG A 191 2.08 -20.59 11.60
N GLY A 192 1.41 -21.72 11.38
CA GLY A 192 -0.02 -21.91 11.55
C GLY A 192 -0.39 -22.62 12.85
N THR A 193 0.53 -23.36 13.47
CA THR A 193 0.34 -24.02 14.77
C THR A 193 0.70 -23.13 15.96
N ALA A 194 1.34 -21.97 15.73
CA ALA A 194 1.40 -20.90 16.71
C ALA A 194 0.09 -20.09 16.64
N ILE A 195 -0.85 -20.51 17.47
CA ILE A 195 -2.18 -19.93 17.66
C ILE A 195 -2.07 -18.42 17.87
N ASN A 196 -2.63 -17.65 16.93
CA ASN A 196 -3.26 -16.39 17.23
C ASN A 196 -4.36 -16.19 16.19
N THR A 197 -5.60 -16.28 16.64
CA THR A 197 -6.79 -15.86 15.89
C THR A 197 -6.56 -14.43 15.46
N GLY A 198 -6.08 -14.26 14.23
CA GLY A 198 -5.46 -13.04 13.74
C GLY A 198 -6.50 -11.95 13.57
N VAL A 199 -6.81 -11.27 14.65
CA VAL A 199 -7.56 -10.03 14.66
C VAL A 199 -6.60 -8.98 15.19
N VAL A 200 -6.23 -8.02 14.34
CA VAL A 200 -5.56 -6.80 14.77
C VAL A 200 -6.64 -5.91 15.37
N THR A 201 -6.56 -5.69 16.67
CA THR A 201 -7.47 -4.76 17.35
C THR A 201 -6.78 -3.41 17.48
N ILE A 202 -7.29 -2.43 16.73
CA ILE A 202 -6.87 -1.03 16.82
C ILE A 202 -7.67 -0.41 17.96
N GLN A 203 -7.02 -0.09 19.07
CA GLN A 203 -7.65 0.61 20.19
C GLN A 203 -7.73 2.11 19.89
N ILE A 204 -8.90 2.70 20.10
CA ILE A 204 -9.18 4.13 20.01
C ILE A 204 -9.09 4.68 21.43
N LEU A 205 -8.17 5.61 21.66
CA LEU A 205 -7.94 6.23 22.97
C LEU A 205 -8.53 7.66 23.00
N ASN A 206 -8.97 8.14 24.17
CA ASN A 206 -9.33 9.56 24.36
C ASN A 206 -8.07 10.44 24.51
N GLY A 207 -8.26 11.76 24.61
CA GLY A 207 -7.18 12.73 24.84
C GLY A 207 -6.42 12.56 26.17
N HIS A 208 -6.86 11.68 27.06
CA HIS A 208 -6.17 11.29 28.29
C HIS A 208 -5.41 9.96 28.17
N GLY A 209 -5.48 9.30 27.01
CA GLY A 209 -4.86 8.00 26.76
C GLY A 209 -5.67 6.80 27.24
N GLU A 210 -6.94 6.99 27.64
CA GLU A 210 -7.81 5.90 28.07
C GLU A 210 -8.57 5.30 26.87
N PRO A 211 -8.73 3.97 26.78
CA PRO A 211 -9.43 3.32 25.67
C PRO A 211 -10.93 3.64 25.70
N VAL A 212 -11.42 4.21 24.60
CA VAL A 212 -12.84 4.55 24.37
C VAL A 212 -13.52 3.49 23.54
N ASP A 213 -12.83 2.96 22.53
CA ASP A 213 -13.38 1.99 21.59
C ASP A 213 -12.27 1.13 20.99
N ALA A 214 -12.63 0.08 20.25
CA ALA A 214 -11.69 -0.80 19.59
C ALA A 214 -12.25 -1.35 18.28
N ILE A 215 -11.47 -1.20 17.21
CA ILE A 215 -11.80 -1.77 15.90
C ILE A 215 -10.99 -3.05 15.72
N SER A 216 -11.69 -4.16 15.69
CA SER A 216 -11.12 -5.47 15.39
C SER A 216 -11.13 -5.73 13.89
N ILE A 217 -9.95 -5.82 13.28
CA ILE A 217 -9.76 -6.09 11.86
C ILE A 217 -9.09 -7.45 11.70
N ASP A 218 -9.61 -8.27 10.80
CA ASP A 218 -8.97 -9.52 10.45
C ASP A 218 -7.55 -9.27 9.87
N CYS A 219 -6.55 -9.93 10.45
CA CYS A 219 -5.14 -9.84 10.08
C CYS A 219 -4.91 -10.11 8.58
N HIS A 220 -5.74 -10.94 7.92
CA HIS A 220 -5.61 -11.19 6.48
C HIS A 220 -6.05 -9.99 5.63
N ILE A 221 -7.00 -9.18 6.11
CA ILE A 221 -7.39 -7.92 5.46
C ILE A 221 -6.26 -6.91 5.67
N PHE A 222 -5.76 -6.79 6.91
CA PHE A 222 -4.69 -5.88 7.29
C PHE A 222 -3.36 -6.13 6.56
N GLN A 223 -3.01 -7.40 6.31
CA GLN A 223 -1.80 -7.80 5.56
C GLN A 223 -1.88 -7.53 4.06
N LYS A 224 -3.08 -7.45 3.48
CA LYS A 224 -3.26 -7.20 2.05
C LYS A 224 -3.07 -5.74 1.67
N SER A 225 -3.30 -4.83 2.61
CA SER A 225 -3.31 -3.38 2.39
C SER A 225 -1.96 -2.71 2.62
N ALA A 226 -1.00 -3.32 3.33
CA ALA A 226 0.26 -2.64 3.66
C ALA A 226 1.51 -3.54 3.57
N CYS A 227 2.37 -3.29 2.59
CA CYS A 227 3.67 -3.94 2.40
C CYS A 227 4.66 -3.62 3.54
N LEU A 228 4.59 -2.40 4.10
CA LEU A 228 5.53 -1.90 5.12
C LEU A 228 5.34 -2.52 6.51
N LEU A 229 4.14 -3.01 6.84
CA LEU A 229 3.80 -3.56 8.15
C LEU A 229 4.22 -5.04 8.33
N GLY A 230 4.60 -5.72 7.24
CA GLY A 230 5.14 -7.09 7.30
C GLY A 230 6.43 -7.22 8.13
N ARG A 231 7.14 -6.10 8.36
CA ARG A 231 8.36 -6.04 9.20
C ARG A 231 8.09 -5.87 10.70
N LEU A 232 6.87 -5.54 11.12
CA LEU A 232 6.50 -5.37 12.53
C LEU A 232 6.14 -6.69 13.23
N ARG A 233 6.13 -7.81 12.49
CA ARG A 233 5.73 -9.13 12.97
C ARG A 233 6.79 -9.87 13.80
N SER A 234 8.02 -9.35 13.92
CA SER A 234 9.10 -10.01 14.66
C SER A 234 9.12 -9.74 16.17
N SER A 235 8.12 -9.04 16.72
CA SER A 235 7.96 -8.84 18.15
C SER A 235 6.52 -9.11 18.58
N GLU A 236 6.32 -9.81 19.69
CA GLU A 236 5.04 -9.98 20.41
C GLU A 236 4.54 -8.63 20.97
N LEU A 237 4.40 -7.63 20.13
CA LEU A 237 3.90 -6.32 20.51
C LEU A 237 2.45 -6.22 20.04
N THR A 238 1.57 -5.95 21.00
CA THR A 238 0.34 -5.19 20.76
C THR A 238 0.72 -4.01 19.87
N LEU A 239 0.22 -4.01 18.64
CA LEU A 239 0.40 -2.88 17.74
C LEU A 239 -0.58 -1.80 18.20
N GLU A 240 -0.16 -0.98 19.16
CA GLU A 240 -0.82 0.27 19.47
C GLU A 240 -0.61 1.21 18.28
N VAL A 241 -1.49 1.12 17.29
CA VAL A 241 -1.64 2.24 16.34
C VAL A 241 -2.43 3.29 17.08
N GLN A 242 -1.70 4.12 17.84
CA GLN A 242 -2.21 5.43 18.19
C GLN A 242 -2.48 6.15 16.86
N LEU A 243 -3.74 6.20 16.44
CA LEU A 243 -4.26 7.35 15.71
C LEU A 243 -4.47 8.52 16.68
N ASN A 244 -3.55 8.70 17.63
CA ASN A 244 -3.25 10.02 18.18
C ASN A 244 -2.35 10.72 17.15
N GLY A 245 -2.89 10.90 15.96
CA GLY A 245 -2.19 11.57 14.89
C GLY A 245 -2.91 12.88 14.66
N SER A 246 -2.26 13.99 15.00
CA SER A 246 -2.52 15.26 14.33
C SER A 246 -2.67 15.04 12.83
N ALA A 247 -3.34 15.96 12.13
CA ALA A 247 -3.59 15.80 10.70
C ALA A 247 -2.31 15.46 9.87
N VAL A 248 -1.11 15.75 10.39
CA VAL A 248 0.19 15.12 10.05
C VAL A 248 0.13 13.65 9.64
N ALA A 249 -0.33 12.75 10.52
CA ALA A 249 -0.20 11.31 10.29
C ALA A 249 -1.11 10.86 9.14
N ALA A 250 -2.29 11.46 9.06
CA ALA A 250 -3.21 11.25 7.95
C ALA A 250 -2.64 11.77 6.62
N ILE A 251 -1.97 12.94 6.63
CA ILE A 251 -1.30 13.48 5.45
C ILE A 251 -0.12 12.62 5.02
N GLN A 252 0.70 12.16 5.96
CA GLN A 252 1.83 11.26 5.65
C GLN A 252 1.35 9.94 5.04
N CYS A 253 0.27 9.35 5.56
CA CYS A 253 -0.36 8.18 4.96
C CYS A 253 -0.95 8.48 3.58
N TYR A 254 -1.57 9.65 3.39
CA TYR A 254 -2.12 10.05 2.10
C TYR A 254 -1.04 10.21 1.02
N VAL A 255 0.10 10.79 1.39
CA VAL A 255 1.22 11.10 0.50
C VAL A 255 1.98 9.84 0.05
N LEU A 256 2.12 8.85 0.93
CA LEU A 256 3.03 7.70 0.69
C LEU A 256 2.36 6.45 0.11
N GLU A 257 1.03 6.41 0.02
CA GLU A 257 0.29 5.16 -0.25
C GLU A 257 -0.56 5.17 -1.54
N ASP A 258 -1.12 4.02 -1.87
CA ASP A 258 -1.88 3.79 -3.11
C ASP A 258 -3.24 4.53 -3.13
N ASP A 259 -3.88 4.57 -4.31
CA ASP A 259 -5.15 5.26 -4.52
C ASP A 259 -6.27 4.77 -3.58
N HIS A 260 -6.22 3.52 -3.12
CA HIS A 260 -7.22 2.98 -2.20
C HIS A 260 -7.08 3.59 -0.81
N VAL A 261 -5.85 3.70 -0.30
CA VAL A 261 -5.57 4.30 1.01
C VAL A 261 -5.86 5.80 0.99
N LYS A 262 -5.50 6.49 -0.09
CA LYS A 262 -5.91 7.88 -0.33
C LYS A 262 -7.43 8.04 -0.22
N GLY A 263 -8.19 7.15 -0.87
CA GLY A 263 -9.65 7.12 -0.77
C GLY A 263 -10.16 6.99 0.66
N LEU A 264 -9.60 6.05 1.44
CA LEU A 264 -10.01 5.84 2.84
C LEU A 264 -9.70 7.04 3.75
N VAL A 265 -8.53 7.66 3.59
CA VAL A 265 -8.14 8.85 4.35
C VAL A 265 -9.06 10.02 4.00
N LEU A 266 -9.35 10.23 2.71
CA LEU A 266 -10.26 11.27 2.26
C LEU A 266 -11.68 11.06 2.79
N ASP A 267 -12.18 9.82 2.77
CA ASP A 267 -13.48 9.47 3.32
C ASP A 267 -13.54 9.72 4.84
N ARG A 268 -12.43 9.48 5.56
CA ARG A 268 -12.33 9.80 6.98
C ARG A 268 -12.36 11.32 7.22
N TRP A 269 -11.62 12.12 6.47
CA TRP A 269 -11.66 13.58 6.60
C TRP A 269 -13.05 14.14 6.30
N ARG A 270 -13.73 13.62 5.28
CA ARG A 270 -15.14 13.97 5.00
C ARG A 270 -16.06 13.62 6.17
N MET A 271 -15.90 12.43 6.75
CA MET A 271 -16.68 12.01 7.92
C MET A 271 -16.47 12.95 9.11
N LEU A 272 -15.23 13.36 9.38
CA LEU A 272 -14.92 14.31 10.45
C LEU A 272 -15.56 15.69 10.21
N ALA A 273 -15.45 16.19 8.97
CA ALA A 273 -16.09 17.44 8.57
C ALA A 273 -17.62 17.39 8.69
N ASP A 274 -18.25 16.27 8.31
CA ASP A 274 -19.71 16.04 8.42
C ASP A 274 -20.17 16.01 9.88
N GLN A 275 -19.32 15.52 10.78
CA GLN A 275 -19.57 15.50 12.23
C GLN A 275 -19.26 16.84 12.91
N ALA A 276 -18.79 17.84 12.15
CA ALA A 276 -18.26 19.10 12.65
C ALA A 276 -17.16 18.91 13.71
N GLU A 277 -16.40 17.82 13.62
CA GLU A 277 -15.22 17.64 14.45
C GLU A 277 -14.12 18.61 14.00
N GLU A 278 -13.49 19.23 14.99
CA GLU A 278 -12.38 20.16 14.74
C GLU A 278 -11.13 19.35 14.40
N VAL A 279 -10.59 19.61 13.20
CA VAL A 279 -9.33 18.99 12.77
C VAL A 279 -8.23 20.02 12.87
N GLU A 280 -7.28 19.79 13.78
CA GLU A 280 -6.08 20.60 13.89
C GLU A 280 -5.06 20.18 12.82
N LEU A 281 -4.72 21.13 11.95
CA LEU A 281 -3.73 20.96 10.89
C LEU A 281 -2.79 22.16 10.88
N GLU A 282 -1.48 21.90 10.94
CA GLU A 282 -0.48 22.98 10.81
C GLU A 282 -0.32 23.40 9.34
N LEU A 283 0.01 24.67 9.10
CA LEU A 283 0.18 25.17 7.73
C LEU A 283 1.28 24.42 6.98
N ASP A 284 2.39 24.11 7.65
CA ASP A 284 3.51 23.37 7.06
C ASP A 284 3.09 21.94 6.64
N GLU A 285 2.10 21.35 7.30
CA GLU A 285 1.55 20.03 6.97
C GLU A 285 0.62 20.10 5.76
N LEU A 286 -0.19 21.16 5.69
CA LEU A 286 -1.03 21.43 4.54
C LEU A 286 -0.17 21.74 3.30
N ASP A 287 0.89 22.53 3.45
CA ASP A 287 1.84 22.78 2.38
C ASP A 287 2.52 21.49 1.92
N LEU A 288 2.92 20.60 2.84
CA LEU A 288 3.48 19.29 2.50
C LEU A 288 2.49 18.42 1.70
N LEU A 289 1.20 18.41 2.08
CA LEU A 289 0.17 17.69 1.32
C LEU A 289 0.12 18.20 -0.12
N PHE A 290 0.17 19.52 -0.31
CA PHE A 290 0.16 20.13 -1.65
C PHE A 290 1.44 19.76 -2.40
N ASP A 291 2.62 19.97 -1.83
CA ASP A 291 3.89 19.66 -2.49
C ASP A 291 4.02 18.19 -2.93
N CYS A 292 3.32 17.28 -2.26
CA CYS A 292 3.39 15.84 -2.50
C CYS A 292 2.23 15.25 -3.31
N THR A 293 1.25 16.05 -3.71
CA THR A 293 0.11 15.60 -4.52
C THR A 293 0.10 16.31 -5.87
N GLU A 294 -0.60 15.76 -6.87
CA GLU A 294 -0.69 16.38 -8.20
C GLU A 294 -1.83 17.41 -8.27
N ASP A 295 -1.80 18.29 -9.28
CA ASP A 295 -2.92 19.17 -9.57
C ASP A 295 -4.17 18.34 -9.91
N GLY A 296 -5.29 18.63 -9.24
CA GLY A 296 -6.53 17.86 -9.35
C GLY A 296 -6.66 16.70 -8.35
N ASP A 297 -5.69 16.51 -7.44
CA ASP A 297 -5.85 15.55 -6.33
C ASP A 297 -7.03 15.96 -5.43
N ALA A 298 -7.90 14.99 -5.13
CA ALA A 298 -9.14 15.23 -4.40
C ALA A 298 -8.92 15.73 -2.96
N ALA A 299 -7.79 15.40 -2.33
CA ALA A 299 -7.44 15.92 -1.01
C ALA A 299 -7.10 17.41 -1.05
N ARG A 300 -6.41 17.88 -2.10
CA ARG A 300 -6.13 19.31 -2.27
C ARG A 300 -7.43 20.10 -2.38
N THR A 301 -8.34 19.64 -3.23
CA THR A 301 -9.67 20.26 -3.39
C THR A 301 -10.43 20.28 -2.06
N PHE A 302 -10.48 19.15 -1.36
CA PHE A 302 -11.15 19.05 -0.07
C PHE A 302 -10.62 20.07 0.95
N TRP A 303 -9.30 20.17 1.12
CA TRP A 303 -8.72 21.08 2.12
C TRP A 303 -8.85 22.54 1.73
N VAL A 304 -8.75 22.89 0.45
CA VAL A 304 -8.98 24.29 -0.01
C VAL A 304 -10.43 24.70 0.23
N GLU A 305 -11.39 23.81 -0.08
CA GLU A 305 -12.81 24.04 0.23
C GLU A 305 -13.04 24.19 1.74
N ALA A 306 -12.41 23.34 2.55
CA ALA A 306 -12.51 23.39 4.01
C ALA A 306 -11.97 24.72 4.58
N VAL A 307 -10.78 25.15 4.14
CA VAL A 307 -10.16 26.43 4.55
C VAL A 307 -11.03 27.61 4.16
N CYS A 308 -11.58 27.62 2.94
CA CYS A 308 -12.46 28.69 2.49
C CYS A 308 -13.79 28.70 3.27
N ALA A 309 -14.38 27.53 3.52
CA ALA A 309 -15.63 27.39 4.26
C ALA A 309 -15.50 27.84 5.72
N ALA A 310 -14.32 27.64 6.33
CA ALA A 310 -14.00 28.13 7.67
C ALA A 310 -13.65 29.62 7.73
N GLY A 311 -13.64 30.33 6.58
CA GLY A 311 -13.29 31.75 6.53
C GLY A 311 -11.81 32.04 6.81
N LEU A 312 -10.93 31.05 6.62
CA LEU A 312 -9.50 31.17 6.91
C LEU A 312 -8.66 31.57 5.69
N SER A 313 -9.28 31.72 4.51
CA SER A 313 -8.58 31.97 3.24
C SER A 313 -7.76 33.26 3.23
N GLU A 314 -8.31 34.39 3.68
CA GLU A 314 -7.57 35.66 3.76
C GLU A 314 -6.40 35.61 4.75
N GLY A 315 -6.64 34.99 5.91
CA GLY A 315 -5.61 34.78 6.94
C GLY A 315 -4.48 33.88 6.46
N LEU A 316 -4.79 32.90 5.61
CA LEU A 316 -3.82 32.01 5.00
C LEU A 316 -3.01 32.74 3.91
N LEU A 317 -3.67 33.50 3.02
CA LEU A 317 -3.02 34.23 1.93
C LEU A 317 -2.12 35.38 2.40
N THR A 318 -2.39 35.95 3.58
CA THR A 318 -1.56 37.01 4.17
C THR A 318 -0.32 36.49 4.90
N ARG A 319 -0.25 35.18 5.19
CA ARG A 319 0.92 34.57 5.83
C ARG A 319 2.07 34.45 4.84
N LYS A 320 3.24 34.96 5.23
CA LYS A 320 4.48 34.89 4.43
C LYS A 320 4.97 33.46 4.11
N LYS A 321 4.44 32.45 4.81
CA LYS A 321 4.89 31.05 4.71
C LYS A 321 3.94 30.14 3.93
N CYS A 322 2.81 30.64 3.42
CA CYS A 322 1.92 29.80 2.62
C CYS A 322 2.63 29.33 1.34
N GLY A 323 2.61 28.02 1.09
CA GLY A 323 3.08 27.44 -0.16
C GLY A 323 2.39 28.04 -1.38
N ILE A 324 3.12 28.19 -2.49
CA ILE A 324 2.62 28.82 -3.72
C ILE A 324 1.43 28.04 -4.28
N ALA A 325 1.52 26.71 -4.33
CA ALA A 325 0.47 25.83 -4.87
C ALA A 325 -0.85 25.94 -4.08
N LEU A 326 -0.75 25.96 -2.74
CA LEU A 326 -1.91 26.15 -1.86
C LEU A 326 -2.51 27.55 -2.05
N ALA A 327 -1.68 28.59 -2.09
CA ALA A 327 -2.13 29.96 -2.27
C ALA A 327 -2.84 30.17 -3.63
N GLU A 328 -2.32 29.58 -4.70
CA GLU A 328 -2.95 29.62 -6.02
C GLU A 328 -4.30 28.92 -6.04
N HIS A 329 -4.39 27.69 -5.51
CA HIS A 329 -5.67 26.97 -5.43
C HIS A 329 -6.72 27.71 -4.60
N VAL A 330 -6.33 28.34 -3.48
CA VAL A 330 -7.24 29.15 -2.66
C VAL A 330 -7.73 30.37 -3.44
N ARG A 331 -6.85 31.07 -4.18
CA ARG A 331 -7.26 32.23 -5.01
C ARG A 331 -8.19 31.81 -6.13
N ASP A 332 -7.89 30.72 -6.82
CA ASP A 332 -8.70 30.21 -7.92
C ASP A 332 -10.09 29.82 -7.44
N LEU A 333 -10.19 29.14 -6.30
CA LEU A 333 -11.48 28.79 -5.71
C LEU A 333 -12.24 30.05 -5.29
N MET A 334 -11.59 31.02 -4.65
CA MET A 334 -12.24 32.29 -4.26
C MET A 334 -12.77 33.07 -5.48
N LEU A 335 -12.02 33.11 -6.59
CA LEU A 335 -12.44 33.76 -7.83
C LEU A 335 -13.64 33.05 -8.47
N SER A 336 -13.78 31.73 -8.31
CA SER A 336 -14.92 30.98 -8.84
C SER A 336 -16.25 31.29 -8.14
N TYR A 337 -16.20 31.86 -6.92
CA TYR A 337 -17.37 32.22 -6.14
C TYR A 337 -17.76 33.71 -6.22
N ALA A 338 -16.91 34.56 -6.82
CA ALA A 338 -17.13 36.00 -6.97
C ALA A 338 -17.98 36.34 -8.21
#